data_AF-A0A382T6V3-F1
#
_entry.id   AF-A0A382T6V3-F1
#
_cell.length_a   1.000
_cell.length_b   1.000
_cell.length_c   1.000
_cell.angle_alpha   90.00
_cell.angle_beta   90.00
_cell.angle_gamma   90.00
#
_symmetry.space_group_name_H-M   'P 1'
#
loop_
_entity.id
_entity.type
_entity.pdbx_description
1 polymer ?
#
loop_
_entity_poly.entity_id
_entity_poly.type
_entity_poly.pdbx_seq_one_letter_code
_entity_poly.pdbx_strand_id
1 'polypeptide(L)'
;MTDKNKKVWEVTHNNSIVRVKNWWTTIGGKRSEISLYVDDKLLDSSKENIVHPNKPTLKASKVSDDIETIEVYVTGLFTVKVSILINGENVHTDKLNFFEKILSKLQKR
;
A
#
# COMPACT_ATOMS: atom_id res chain seq x y z
N MET A 1 26.39 -10.00 -3.28
CA MET A 1 25.05 -9.84 -3.90
C MET A 1 24.15 -9.23 -2.85
N THR A 2 23.52 -8.09 -3.13
CA THR A 2 22.59 -7.45 -2.19
C THR A 2 21.27 -8.23 -2.24
N ASP A 3 20.95 -8.98 -1.20
CA ASP A 3 19.67 -9.70 -1.13
C ASP A 3 18.52 -8.68 -1.09
N LYS A 4 17.83 -8.56 -2.22
CA LYS A 4 16.63 -7.74 -2.36
C LYS A 4 15.42 -8.59 -2.01
N ASN A 5 14.87 -8.36 -0.82
CA ASN A 5 13.60 -8.94 -0.44
C ASN A 5 12.47 -8.22 -1.18
N LYS A 6 11.40 -8.96 -1.51
CA LYS A 6 10.25 -8.44 -2.23
C LYS A 6 8.97 -9.00 -1.64
N LYS A 7 7.94 -8.15 -1.57
CA LYS A 7 6.57 -8.54 -1.26
C LYS A 7 5.62 -7.83 -2.21
N VAL A 8 4.61 -8.54 -2.68
CA VAL A 8 3.62 -8.04 -3.63
C VAL A 8 2.24 -8.33 -3.09
N TRP A 9 1.37 -7.33 -3.14
CA TRP A 9 -0.06 -7.46 -2.93
C TRP A 9 -0.75 -7.12 -4.24
N GLU A 10 -1.73 -7.93 -4.60
CA GLU A 10 -2.50 -7.79 -5.84
C GLU A 10 -3.97 -7.96 -5.51
N VAL A 11 -4.79 -7.05 -6.01
CA VAL A 11 -6.25 -7.05 -5.85
C VAL A 11 -6.86 -6.74 -7.22
N THR A 12 -7.90 -7.49 -7.59
CA THR A 12 -8.71 -7.18 -8.77
C THR A 12 -9.92 -6.35 -8.35
N HIS A 13 -10.15 -5.22 -9.02
CA HIS A 13 -11.31 -4.36 -8.79
C HIS A 13 -11.81 -3.83 -10.14
N ASN A 14 -13.09 -4.08 -10.46
CA ASN A 14 -13.73 -3.66 -11.72
C ASN A 14 -12.85 -3.92 -12.97
N ASN A 15 -12.38 -5.16 -13.11
CA ASN A 15 -11.47 -5.63 -14.17
C ASN A 15 -10.07 -4.99 -14.23
N SER A 16 -9.75 -4.02 -13.37
CA SER A 16 -8.40 -3.48 -13.19
C SER A 16 -7.63 -4.24 -12.11
N ILE A 17 -6.33 -4.39 -12.31
CA ILE A 17 -5.41 -5.02 -11.36
C ILE A 17 -4.67 -3.95 -10.59
N VAL A 18 -4.98 -3.81 -9.31
CA VAL A 18 -4.26 -2.93 -8.37
C VAL A 18 -3.13 -3.72 -7.71
N ARG A 19 -1.90 -3.26 -7.89
CA ARG A 19 -0.68 -3.90 -7.38
C ARG A 19 0.12 -2.99 -6.48
N VAL A 20 0.40 -3.45 -5.27
CA VAL A 20 1.36 -2.81 -4.35
C VAL A 20 2.62 -3.66 -4.29
N LYS A 21 3.76 -3.10 -4.66
CA LYS A 21 5.06 -3.79 -4.64
C LYS A 21 5.94 -3.12 -3.61
N ASN A 22 6.49 -3.90 -2.69
CA ASN A 22 7.50 -3.43 -1.75
C ASN A 22 8.80 -4.20 -1.95
N TRP A 23 9.93 -3.50 -1.95
CA TRP A 23 11.25 -4.11 -1.87
C TRP A 23 12.07 -3.47 -0.78
N TRP A 24 12.96 -4.26 -0.16
CA TRP A 24 13.87 -3.76 0.87
C TRP A 24 15.19 -4.53 0.88
N THR A 25 16.24 -3.87 1.35
CA THR A 25 17.56 -4.47 1.60
C THR A 25 17.77 -4.71 3.08
N THR A 26 18.24 -5.91 3.44
CA THR A 26 18.56 -6.29 4.82
C THR A 26 19.97 -5.93 5.25
N ILE A 27 20.91 -5.75 4.32
CA ILE A 27 22.35 -5.52 4.59
C ILE A 27 22.83 -4.23 3.92
N GLY A 28 23.59 -3.40 4.66
CA GLY A 28 24.29 -2.21 4.12
C GLY A 28 23.51 -0.89 4.13
N GLY A 29 22.36 -0.86 4.81
CA GLY A 29 21.49 0.32 4.92
C GLY A 29 20.03 -0.05 4.68
N LYS A 30 19.12 0.50 5.49
CA LYS A 30 17.67 0.31 5.30
C LYS A 30 17.23 1.14 4.10
N ARG A 31 17.33 0.55 2.90
CA ARG A 31 16.65 1.07 1.71
C ARG A 31 15.39 0.26 1.55
N SER A 32 14.28 0.97 1.45
CA SER A 32 12.99 0.39 1.09
C SER A 32 12.31 1.31 0.09
N GLU A 33 11.50 0.71 -0.75
CA GLU A 33 10.61 1.44 -1.63
C GLU A 33 9.32 0.63 -1.76
N ILE A 34 8.22 1.35 -1.73
CA ILE A 34 6.89 0.80 -1.98
C ILE A 34 6.26 1.57 -3.13
N SER A 35 5.64 0.84 -4.05
CA SER A 35 5.12 1.38 -5.31
C SER A 35 3.72 0.85 -5.57
N LEU A 36 2.84 1.72 -6.05
CA LEU A 36 1.46 1.44 -6.43
C LEU A 36 1.35 1.41 -7.95
N TYR A 37 0.79 0.34 -8.47
CA TYR A 37 0.51 0.12 -9.88
C TYR A 37 -0.98 -0.16 -10.09
N VAL A 38 -1.50 0.28 -11.23
CA VAL A 38 -2.79 -0.18 -11.76
C VAL A 38 -2.57 -0.58 -13.21
N ASP A 39 -2.95 -1.81 -13.57
CA ASP A 39 -2.77 -2.36 -14.92
C ASP A 39 -1.35 -2.13 -15.47
N ASP A 40 -0.36 -2.42 -14.62
CA ASP A 40 1.08 -2.24 -14.87
C ASP A 40 1.58 -0.79 -15.00
N LYS A 41 0.70 0.21 -14.93
CA LYS A 41 1.06 1.63 -14.85
C LYS A 41 1.42 2.04 -13.42
N LEU A 42 2.61 2.58 -13.23
CA LEU A 42 3.03 3.17 -11.95
C LEU A 42 2.22 4.44 -11.67
N LEU A 43 1.56 4.51 -10.51
CA LEU A 43 0.79 5.67 -10.08
C LEU A 43 1.48 6.47 -8.97
N ASP A 44 2.11 5.78 -8.04
CA ASP A 44 2.79 6.42 -6.91
C ASP A 44 3.91 5.53 -6.35
N SER A 45 4.90 6.13 -5.70
CA SER A 45 5.98 5.41 -5.02
C SER A 45 6.54 6.22 -3.86
N SER A 46 6.91 5.53 -2.77
CA SER A 46 7.52 6.14 -1.60
C SER A 46 8.75 5.35 -1.16
N LYS A 47 9.78 6.10 -0.72
CA LYS A 47 11.01 5.59 -0.11
C LYS A 47 11.10 5.94 1.38
N GLU A 48 9.98 6.37 1.97
CA GLU A 48 9.93 6.74 3.37
C GLU A 48 10.20 5.53 4.26
N ASN A 49 11.15 5.69 5.18
CA ASN A 49 11.48 4.66 6.17
C ASN A 49 10.58 4.72 7.42
N ILE A 50 9.84 5.82 7.60
CA ILE A 50 8.91 6.03 8.71
C ILE A 50 7.50 6.09 8.12
N VAL A 51 6.72 5.04 8.36
CA VAL A 51 5.35 4.96 7.87
C VAL A 51 4.38 5.45 8.93
N HIS A 52 3.54 6.41 8.55
CA HIS A 52 2.52 6.96 9.44
C HIS A 52 1.19 6.23 9.25
N PRO A 53 0.75 5.46 10.23
CA PRO A 53 -0.40 4.59 10.03
C PRO A 53 -1.75 5.31 9.85
N ASN A 54 -1.84 6.58 10.24
CA ASN A 54 -3.05 7.40 10.11
C ASN A 54 -3.10 8.20 8.81
N LYS A 55 -2.10 8.06 7.94
CA LYS A 55 -2.00 8.76 6.65
C LYS A 55 -1.68 7.73 5.57
N PRO A 56 -2.27 7.83 4.36
CA PRO A 56 -1.85 6.98 3.26
C PRO A 56 -0.38 7.24 2.93
N THR A 57 0.39 6.16 2.79
CA THR A 57 1.78 6.17 2.33
C THR A 57 1.85 6.32 0.81
N LEU A 58 0.89 5.72 0.09
CA LEU A 58 0.71 5.91 -1.34
C LEU A 58 -0.71 6.39 -1.61
N LYS A 59 -0.86 7.32 -2.55
CA LYS A 59 -2.17 7.84 -2.95
C LYS A 59 -2.22 8.11 -4.44
N ALA A 60 -3.32 7.69 -5.06
CA ALA A 60 -3.66 8.06 -6.43
C ALA A 60 -5.09 8.59 -6.50
N SER A 61 -5.34 9.51 -7.42
CA SER A 61 -6.67 10.08 -7.68
C SER A 61 -6.92 10.17 -9.18
N LYS A 62 -8.20 10.07 -9.58
CA LYS A 62 -8.64 10.03 -10.98
C LYS A 62 -7.90 8.95 -11.78
N VAL A 63 -7.91 7.72 -11.27
CA VAL A 63 -7.16 6.60 -11.86
C VAL A 63 -7.85 6.08 -13.12
N SER A 64 -9.17 5.88 -13.04
CA SER A 64 -10.06 5.49 -14.14
C SER A 64 -11.50 5.91 -13.82
N ASP A 65 -12.44 5.62 -14.72
CA ASP A 65 -13.86 5.90 -14.52
C ASP A 65 -14.43 5.14 -13.30
N ASP A 66 -13.94 3.93 -13.04
CA ASP A 66 -14.36 3.09 -11.92
C ASP A 66 -13.53 3.29 -10.64
N ILE A 67 -12.35 3.92 -10.76
CA ILE A 67 -11.40 4.11 -9.67
C ILE A 67 -11.09 5.61 -9.52
N GLU A 68 -11.86 6.27 -8.67
CA GLU A 68 -11.64 7.66 -8.33
C GLU A 68 -10.42 7.83 -7.42
N THR A 69 -10.28 6.99 -6.39
CA THR A 69 -9.17 7.10 -5.43
C THR A 69 -8.60 5.73 -5.05
N ILE A 70 -7.29 5.70 -4.85
CA ILE A 70 -6.60 4.58 -4.20
C ILE A 70 -5.76 5.15 -3.06
N GLU A 71 -5.91 4.58 -1.88
CA GLU A 71 -5.13 4.93 -0.70
C GLU A 71 -4.50 3.67 -0.11
N VAL A 72 -3.17 3.67 0.01
CA VAL A 72 -2.42 2.55 0.58
C VAL A 72 -1.79 2.99 1.89
N TYR A 73 -2.20 2.35 2.97
CA TYR A 73 -1.65 2.55 4.31
C TYR A 73 -0.62 1.47 4.58
N VAL A 74 0.57 1.86 5.00
CA VAL A 74 1.68 0.93 5.27
C VAL A 74 2.02 0.95 6.75
N THR A 75 2.33 -0.22 7.31
CA THR A 75 2.82 -0.36 8.68
C THR A 75 3.81 -1.51 8.81
N GLY A 76 4.51 -1.55 9.95
CA GLY A 76 5.43 -2.61 10.34
C GLY A 76 6.91 -2.21 10.23
N LEU A 77 7.65 -2.35 11.34
CA LEU A 77 9.10 -2.12 11.39
C LEU A 77 9.93 -3.31 10.88
N PHE A 78 9.40 -4.53 10.96
CA PHE A 78 10.11 -5.78 10.63
C PHE A 78 9.43 -6.60 9.53
N THR A 79 8.11 -6.50 9.42
CA THR A 79 7.34 -7.13 8.35
C THR A 79 6.37 -6.10 7.80
N VAL A 80 6.61 -5.65 6.57
CA VAL A 80 5.75 -4.68 5.91
C VAL A 80 4.36 -5.28 5.70
N LYS A 81 3.35 -4.55 6.14
CA LYS A 81 1.94 -4.87 6.02
C LYS A 81 1.21 -3.68 5.43
N VAL A 82 0.18 -3.95 4.65
CA VAL A 82 -0.58 -2.90 3.94
C VAL A 82 -2.08 -3.05 4.14
N SER A 83 -2.76 -1.93 4.02
CA SER A 83 -4.21 -1.85 3.84
C SER A 83 -4.47 -0.99 2.60
N ILE A 84 -5.28 -1.52 1.69
CA ILE A 84 -5.59 -0.91 0.39
C ILE A 84 -7.06 -0.50 0.41
N LEU A 85 -7.30 0.78 0.21
CA LEU A 85 -8.63 1.35 0.04
C LEU A 85 -8.79 1.80 -1.41
N ILE A 86 -9.91 1.43 -2.03
CA ILE A 86 -10.32 1.89 -3.35
C ILE A 86 -11.64 2.62 -3.18
N ASN A 87 -11.72 3.87 -3.64
CA ASN A 87 -12.90 4.73 -3.48
C ASN A 87 -13.38 4.84 -2.01
N GLY A 88 -12.45 4.77 -1.05
CA GLY A 88 -12.75 4.76 0.39
C GLY A 88 -13.16 3.40 0.96
N GLU A 89 -13.40 2.39 0.13
CA GLU A 89 -13.74 1.03 0.57
C GLU A 89 -12.49 0.18 0.80
N ASN A 90 -12.45 -0.56 1.91
CA ASN A 90 -11.33 -1.46 2.17
C ASN A 90 -11.44 -2.74 1.33
N VAL A 91 -10.51 -2.90 0.38
CA VAL A 91 -10.49 -4.08 -0.51
C VAL A 91 -9.44 -5.11 -0.10
N HIS A 92 -8.42 -4.70 0.66
CA HIS A 92 -7.42 -5.60 1.23
C HIS A 92 -6.86 -5.05 2.52
N THR A 93 -6.63 -5.94 3.49
CA THR A 93 -5.91 -5.62 4.72
C THR A 93 -5.12 -6.84 5.19
N ASP A 94 -3.81 -6.68 5.37
CA ASP A 94 -3.00 -7.68 6.05
C ASP A 94 -3.45 -7.80 7.53
N LYS A 95 -3.70 -9.02 8.01
CA LYS A 95 -4.18 -9.28 9.39
C LYS A 95 -3.33 -8.57 10.45
N LEU A 96 -3.96 -7.65 11.18
CA LEU A 96 -3.42 -6.89 12.32
C LEU A 96 -4.57 -6.17 13.04
N ASN A 97 -4.67 -6.31 14.37
CA ASN A 97 -5.63 -5.58 15.21
C ASN A 97 -5.51 -4.04 15.04
N PHE A 98 -4.36 -3.57 14.57
CA PHE A 98 -4.07 -2.17 14.39
C PHE A 98 -4.74 -1.56 13.13
N PHE A 99 -4.81 -2.28 12.01
CA PHE A 99 -5.55 -1.80 10.83
C PHE A 99 -7.05 -1.78 11.09
N GLU A 100 -7.60 -2.73 11.83
CA GLU A 100 -9.01 -2.72 12.27
C GLU A 100 -9.34 -1.41 13.04
N LYS A 101 -8.42 -0.95 13.88
CA LYS A 101 -8.56 0.33 14.61
C LYS A 101 -8.47 1.56 13.72
N ILE A 102 -7.72 1.52 12.61
CA ILE A 102 -7.67 2.61 11.63
C ILE A 102 -8.93 2.63 10.78
N LEU A 103 -9.31 1.46 10.25
CA LEU A 103 -10.48 1.30 9.39
C LEU A 103 -11.76 1.72 10.12
N SER A 104 -11.92 1.33 11.38
CA SER A 104 -13.05 1.79 12.21
C SER A 104 -13.06 3.29 12.48
N LYS A 105 -11.95 4.01 12.33
CA LYS A 105 -11.91 5.48 12.37
C LYS A 105 -12.21 6.12 11.02
N LEU A 106 -11.80 5.48 9.92
CA LEU A 106 -12.07 5.96 8.56
C LEU A 106 -13.55 5.77 8.19
N GLN A 107 -14.16 4.65 8.59
CA GLN A 107 -15.60 4.38 8.36
C GLN A 107 -16.55 5.27 9.16
N LYS A 108 -16.06 6.00 10.17
CA LYS A 108 -16.85 6.94 10.98
C LYS A 108 -16.81 8.39 10.47
N ARG A 109 -16.19 8.62 9.32
CA ARG A 109 -16.16 9.92 8.64
C ARG A 109 -17.19 9.99 7.52
#